data_AF-A0A1H9MJT0-F1
#
_entry.id   AF-A0A1H9MJT0-F1
#
_cell.length_a   1.000
_cell.length_b   1.000
_cell.length_c   1.000
_cell.angle_alpha   90.00
_cell.angle_beta   90.00
_cell.angle_gamma   90.00
#
_symmetry.space_group_name_H-M   'P 1'
#
loop_
_entity.id
_entity.type
_entity.pdbx_description
1 polymer ?
#
loop_
_entity_poly.entity_id
_entity_poly.type
_entity_poly.pdbx_seq_one_letter_code
_entity_poly.pdbx_strand_id
1 'polypeptide(L)' 'MQVAKWGNSLAVRLPAAIVEALGLQEGDDIVFHVSDPHNMGIVRSPRRDEMLQRLRSFRGRLPADFKFDREEVNAR' A
#
# COMPACT_ATOMS: atom_id res chain seq x y z
N MET A 1 -6.58 -20.65 15.08
CA MET A 1 -7.24 -20.03 13.90
C MET A 1 -7.60 -21.13 12.92
N GLN A 2 -8.71 -20.97 12.19
CA GLN A 2 -9.10 -21.89 11.13
C GLN A 2 -9.52 -21.07 9.90
N VAL A 3 -9.31 -21.65 8.72
CA VAL A 3 -9.75 -21.05 7.46
C VAL A 3 -11.27 -21.23 7.34
N ALA A 4 -11.96 -20.16 6.96
CA ALA A 4 -13.40 -20.16 6.72
C ALA A 4 -13.72 -19.71 5.29
N LYS A 5 -14.92 -20.02 4.79
CA LYS A 5 -15.41 -19.46 3.52
C LYS A 5 -16.04 -18.08 3.74
N TRP A 6 -15.70 -17.14 2.88
CA TRP A 6 -16.36 -15.85 2.75
C TRP A 6 -16.72 -15.63 1.27
N GLY A 7 -18.00 -15.81 0.94
CA GLY A 7 -18.45 -15.87 -0.46
C GLY A 7 -17.75 -17.01 -1.21
N ASN A 8 -17.12 -16.67 -2.34
CA ASN A 8 -16.35 -17.60 -3.16
C ASN A 8 -14.87 -17.72 -2.74
N SER A 9 -14.47 -17.03 -1.68
CA SER A 9 -13.08 -16.95 -1.22
C SER A 9 -12.87 -17.62 0.14
N LEU A 10 -11.60 -17.87 0.47
CA LEU A 10 -11.18 -18.30 1.80
C LEU A 10 -10.72 -17.11 2.62
N ALA A 11 -10.99 -17.15 3.92
CA ALA A 11 -10.68 -16.10 4.87
C ALA A 11 -10.08 -16.67 6.16
N VAL A 12 -9.22 -15.87 6.79
CA VAL A 12 -8.67 -16.12 8.12
C VAL A 12 -8.97 -14.93 9.02
N ARG A 13 -9.17 -15.16 10.32
CA ARG A 13 -9.38 -14.08 11.30
C ARG A 13 -8.05 -13.45 11.66
N LEU A 14 -7.87 -12.16 11.43
CA LEU A 14 -6.66 -11.46 11.90
C LEU A 14 -6.75 -11.24 13.43
N PRO A 15 -5.73 -11.63 14.21
CA PRO A 15 -5.63 -11.26 15.62
C PRO A 15 -5.63 -9.75 15.83
N ALA A 16 -6.20 -9.28 16.94
CA ALA A 16 -6.31 -7.86 17.26
C ALA A 16 -4.96 -7.13 17.23
N ALA A 17 -3.90 -7.76 17.76
CA ALA A 17 -2.55 -7.19 17.74
C ALA A 17 -2.04 -6.88 16.33
N ILE A 18 -2.40 -7.67 15.31
CA ILE A 18 -2.02 -7.42 13.91
C ILE A 18 -2.85 -6.28 13.32
N VAL A 19 -4.16 -6.26 13.62
CA VAL A 19 -5.07 -5.19 13.18
C VAL A 19 -4.60 -3.84 13.72
N GLU A 20 -4.23 -3.78 14.99
CA GLU A 20 -3.72 -2.58 15.65
C GLU A 20 -2.35 -2.15 15.09
N ALA A 21 -1.40 -3.09 14.98
CA ALA A 21 -0.05 -2.79 14.49
C ALA A 21 -0.04 -2.24 13.05
N LEU A 22 -0.95 -2.72 12.20
CA LEU A 22 -1.10 -2.26 10.82
C LEU A 22 -2.14 -1.14 10.67
N GLY A 23 -2.82 -0.75 11.74
CA GLY A 23 -3.89 0.25 11.74
C GLY A 23 -4.98 -0.07 10.71
N LEU A 24 -5.38 -1.34 10.62
CA LEU A 24 -6.40 -1.80 9.68
C LEU A 24 -7.79 -1.43 10.18
N GLN A 25 -8.66 -1.02 9.25
CA GLN A 25 -10.06 -0.71 9.50
C GLN A 25 -10.93 -1.41 8.46
N GLU A 26 -12.23 -1.49 8.74
CA GLU A 26 -13.18 -2.00 7.76
C GLU A 26 -13.13 -1.15 6.48
N GLY A 27 -13.07 -1.82 5.32
CA GLY A 27 -12.94 -1.16 4.01
C GLY A 27 -11.50 -0.88 3.57
N ASP A 28 -10.49 -1.21 4.39
CA ASP A 28 -9.10 -1.12 3.94
C ASP A 28 -8.73 -2.21 2.94
N ASP A 29 -8.03 -1.79 1.88
CA ASP A 29 -7.38 -2.70 0.96
C ASP A 29 -6.07 -3.23 1.58
N ILE A 30 -5.93 -4.55 1.62
CA ILE A 30 -4.72 -5.23 2.07
C ILE A 30 -4.14 -6.08 0.95
N VAL A 31 -2.81 -6.15 0.91
CA VAL A 31 -2.08 -7.03 -0.01
C VAL A 31 -1.33 -8.06 0.82
N PHE A 32 -1.49 -9.33 0.43
CA PHE A 32 -0.67 -10.42 0.95
C PHE A 32 0.54 -10.59 0.05
N HIS A 33 1.72 -10.63 0.66
CA HIS A 33 2.96 -10.99 -0.01
C HIS A 33 3.44 -12.33 0.53
N VAL A 34 3.70 -13.29 -0.35
CA VAL A 34 4.28 -14.58 0.05
C VAL A 34 5.75 -14.55 -0.33
N SER A 35 6.62 -14.53 0.68
CA SER A 35 8.07 -14.55 0.48
C SER A 35 8.56 -15.98 0.27
N ASP A 36 7.97 -16.95 0.98
CA ASP A 36 8.19 -18.38 0.84
C ASP A 36 6.99 -19.18 1.40
N PRO A 37 6.96 -20.53 1.31
CA PRO A 37 5.81 -21.32 1.72
C PRO A 37 5.40 -21.19 3.20
N HIS A 38 6.29 -20.72 4.07
CA HIS A 38 6.06 -20.57 5.50
C HIS A 38 5.96 -19.10 5.92
N ASN A 39 6.47 -18.17 5.11
CA ASN A 39 6.47 -16.75 5.40
C ASN A 39 5.53 -15.97 4.47
N MET A 40 4.45 -15.49 5.07
CA MET A 40 3.49 -14.58 4.44
C MET A 40 3.48 -13.25 5.20
N GLY A 41 3.68 -12.16 4.48
CA GLY A 41 3.53 -10.79 4.97
C GLY A 41 2.17 -10.21 4.61
N ILE A 42 1.68 -9.32 5.46
CA ILE A 42 0.46 -8.52 5.23
C ILE A 42 0.86 -7.06 5.19
N VAL A 43 0.46 -6.35 4.15
CA VAL A 43 0.71 -4.91 4.02
C VAL A 43 -0.60 -4.20 3.75
N ARG A 44 -0.87 -3.13 4.51
CA ARG A 44 -1.98 -2.23 4.22
C ARG A 44 -1.63 -1.37 3.02
N SER A 45 -2.51 -1.31 2.03
CA SER A 45 -2.35 -0.39 0.91
C SER A 45 -2.50 1.05 1.43
N PRO A 46 -1.63 1.99 1.01
CA PRO A 46 -1.78 3.38 1.40
C PRO A 46 -3.08 3.94 0.83
N ARG A 47 -3.84 4.65 1.67
CA ARG A 47 -5.06 5.33 1.19
C ARG A 47 -4.70 6.51 0.29
N ARG A 48 -5.66 6.98 -0.52
CA ARG A 48 -5.44 8.06 -1.50
C ARG A 48 -4.92 9.34 -0.85
N ASP A 49 -5.50 9.71 0.29
CA ASP A 49 -5.09 10.85 1.11
C ASP A 49 -3.67 10.70 1.65
N GLU A 50 -3.29 9.52 2.16
CA GLU A 50 -1.93 9.22 2.61
C GLU A 50 -0.92 9.32 1.46
N MET A 51 -1.30 8.83 0.28
CA MET A 51 -0.50 8.92 -0.94
C MET A 51 -0.31 10.38 -1.37
N LEU A 52 -1.38 11.18 -1.38
CA LEU A 52 -1.33 12.60 -1.67
C LEU A 52 -0.47 13.35 -0.64
N GLN A 53 -0.53 12.99 0.63
CA GLN A 53 0.30 13.59 1.68
C GLN A 53 1.79 13.27 1.47
N ARG A 54 2.12 12.03 1.08
CA ARG A 54 3.49 11.67 0.68
C ARG A 54 3.95 12.51 -0.51
N LEU A 55 3.14 12.67 -1.55
CA LEU A 55 3.48 13.51 -2.70
C LEU A 55 3.68 14.98 -2.31
N ARG A 56 2.86 15.50 -1.39
CA ARG A 56 2.99 16.87 -0.86
C ARG A 56 4.33 17.10 -0.15
N SER A 57 4.94 16.09 0.46
CA SER A 57 6.27 16.22 1.11
C SER A 57 7.42 16.54 0.15
N PHE A 58 7.20 16.36 -1.16
CA PHE A 58 8.17 16.69 -2.21
C PHE A 58 7.94 18.08 -2.84
N ARG A 59 6.89 18.82 -2.45
CA ARG A 59 6.65 20.17 -2.96
C ARG A 59 7.80 21.12 -2.58
N GLY A 60 8.15 22.02 -3.49
CA GLY A 60 9.19 23.04 -3.26
C GLY A 60 10.63 22.53 -3.29
N ARG A 61 10.86 21.24 -3.60
CA ARG A 61 12.22 20.69 -3.76
C ARG A 61 12.84 20.96 -5.13
N LEU A 62 12.03 21.36 -6.11
CA LEU A 62 12.48 21.65 -7.46
C LEU A 62 12.85 23.13 -7.58
N PRO A 63 13.89 23.48 -8.37
CA PRO A 63 14.22 24.86 -8.71
C PRO A 63 13.02 25.65 -9.25
N ALA A 64 13.02 26.97 -9.06
CA ALA A 64 11.92 27.84 -9.50
C ALA A 64 11.71 27.83 -11.02
N ASP A 65 12.77 27.54 -11.77
CA ASP A 65 12.85 27.45 -13.22
C ASP A 65 12.72 26.01 -13.74
N PHE A 66 12.54 25.01 -12.86
CA PHE A 66 12.42 23.62 -13.28
C PHE A 66 11.14 23.41 -14.09
N LYS A 67 11.33 22.97 -15.34
CA LYS A 67 10.26 22.53 -16.22
C LYS A 67 10.51 21.08 -16.62
N PHE A 68 9.54 20.22 -16.36
CA PHE A 68 9.61 18.84 -16.83
C PHE A 68 9.30 18.80 -18.34
N ASP A 69 10.27 18.38 -19.14
CA ASP A 69 10.09 18.10 -20.58
C ASP A 69 10.10 16.60 -20.81
N ARG A 70 8.99 16.08 -21.35
CA ARG A 70 8.82 14.65 -21.60
C ARG A 70 9.56 14.19 -22.85
N GLU A 71 9.66 15.04 -23.87
CA GLU A 71 10.28 14.67 -25.15
C GLU A 71 11.80 14.60 -25.00
N GLU A 72 12.38 15.56 -24.29
CA GLU A 72 13.81 15.57 -23.94
C GLU A 72 14.26 14.27 -23.24
N VAL A 73 13.48 13.80 -22.25
CA VAL A 73 13.80 12.60 -21.46
C VAL A 73 13.67 11.29 -22.26
N ASN A 74 12.83 11.27 -23.29
CA ASN A 74 12.55 10.08 -24.11
C ASN A 74 13.33 10.04 -25.42
N ALA A 75 14.15 11.06 -25.72
CA ALA A 75 15.09 11.04 -26.83
C ALA A 75 16.24 10.07 -26.51
N ARG A 76 16.04 8.78 -26.80
CA ARG A 76 17.03 7.71 -26.69
C ARG A 76 17.05 6.91 -27.98
#